data_AF-A0A1C5SKZ2-F1
#
_entry.id   AF-A0A1C5SKZ2-F1
#
_cell.length_a   1.000
_cell.length_b   1.000
_cell.length_c   1.000
_cell.angle_alpha   90.00
_cell.angle_beta   90.00
_cell.angle_gamma   90.00
#
_symmetry.space_group_name_H-M   'P 1'
#
loop_
_entity.id
_entity.type
_entity.pdbx_description
1 polymer ?
#
loop_
_entity_poly.entity_id
_entity_poly.type
_entity_poly.pdbx_seq_one_letter_code
_entity_poly.pdbx_strand_id
1 'polypeptide(L)'
;MSRRDREQSVRIALGGMLGAGSLVILWLACIVPSGWLGLTAVAGLFPVTATLYAGRAAGYMCWAAGSLLGLVLLPNKGIPLLYLVFLGLYPVVKSRIEGLRRGAVEWLLKLIFFNVALILCWFLFQGLLLPDPPQWLEEGIAIFFAGGNLVFICYDIGLSRLIGLLGHRLSRGGRR
;
A
#
# COMPACT_ATOMS: atom_id res chain seq x y z
N MET A 1 -8.00 -15.23 32.22
CA MET A 1 -8.10 -14.84 30.79
C MET A 1 -8.48 -16.06 29.99
N SER A 2 -9.54 -15.98 29.18
CA SER A 2 -9.93 -17.07 28.30
C SER A 2 -8.91 -17.20 27.15
N ARG A 3 -8.82 -18.38 26.52
CA ARG A 3 -7.95 -18.58 25.33
C ARG A 3 -8.28 -17.56 24.22
N ARG A 4 -9.57 -17.20 24.08
CA ARG A 4 -10.06 -16.22 23.11
C ARG A 4 -9.51 -14.81 23.39
N ASP A 5 -9.46 -14.39 24.65
CA ASP A 5 -8.91 -13.08 25.02
C ASP A 5 -7.41 -12.99 24.69
N ARG A 6 -6.67 -14.08 24.94
CA ARG A 6 -5.24 -14.15 24.64
C ARG A 6 -4.95 -14.04 23.14
N GLU A 7 -5.71 -14.74 22.32
CA GLU A 7 -5.60 -14.67 20.86
C GLU A 7 -5.94 -13.26 20.34
N GLN A 8 -6.95 -12.62 20.93
CA GLN A 8 -7.37 -11.27 20.54
C GLN A 8 -6.30 -10.22 20.89
N SER A 9 -5.72 -10.30 22.08
CA SER A 9 -4.60 -9.43 22.48
C SER A 9 -3.38 -9.62 21.57
N VAL A 10 -3.06 -10.85 21.18
CA VAL A 10 -1.95 -11.13 20.25
C VAL A 10 -2.20 -10.49 18.88
N ARG A 11 -3.43 -10.59 18.35
CA ARG A 11 -3.79 -9.97 17.05
C ARG A 11 -3.67 -8.44 17.10
N ILE A 12 -4.10 -7.82 18.20
CA ILE A 12 -3.99 -6.37 18.39
C ILE A 12 -2.52 -5.95 18.47
N ALA A 13 -1.71 -6.65 19.27
CA ALA A 13 -0.28 -6.37 19.40
C ALA A 13 0.46 -6.52 18.06
N LEU A 14 0.16 -7.58 17.29
CA LEU A 14 0.71 -7.78 15.95
C LEU A 14 0.32 -6.64 15.00
N GLY A 15 -0.94 -6.21 15.02
CA GLY A 15 -1.40 -5.08 14.21
C GLY A 15 -0.63 -3.80 14.53
N GLY A 16 -0.42 -3.50 15.82
CA GLY A 16 0.38 -2.37 16.26
C GLY A 16 1.84 -2.44 15.80
N MET A 17 2.49 -3.60 15.96
CA MET A 17 3.88 -3.80 15.52
C MET A 17 4.03 -3.66 14.00
N LEU A 18 3.11 -4.21 13.21
CA LEU A 18 3.13 -4.10 11.75
C LEU A 18 2.89 -2.65 11.30
N GLY A 19 1.97 -1.94 11.97
CA GLY A 19 1.74 -0.51 11.72
C GLY A 19 2.97 0.34 12.01
N ALA A 20 3.63 0.11 13.16
CA ALA A 20 4.89 0.77 13.50
C ALA A 20 6.01 0.44 12.51
N GLY A 21 6.13 -0.82 12.07
CA GLY A 21 7.07 -1.23 11.04
C GLY A 21 6.85 -0.49 9.72
N SER A 22 5.60 -0.35 9.30
CA SER A 22 5.25 0.46 8.11
C SER A 22 5.70 1.90 8.27
N LEU A 23 5.46 2.52 9.43
CA LEU A 23 5.87 3.90 9.72
C LEU A 23 7.39 4.09 9.68
N VAL A 24 8.16 3.13 10.20
CA VAL A 24 9.63 3.17 10.14
C VAL A 24 10.12 3.17 8.69
N ILE A 25 9.55 2.30 7.84
CA ILE A 25 9.92 2.27 6.42
C ILE A 25 9.52 3.55 5.70
N LEU A 26 8.36 4.13 6.01
CA LEU A 26 7.94 5.42 5.46
C LEU A 26 8.88 6.55 5.91
N TRP A 27 9.36 6.52 7.16
CA TRP A 27 10.32 7.48 7.66
C TRP A 27 11.66 7.37 6.91
N LEU A 28 12.15 6.15 6.69
CA LEU A 28 13.33 5.92 5.85
C LEU A 28 13.12 6.44 4.42
N ALA A 29 11.93 6.24 3.84
CA ALA A 29 11.60 6.78 2.52
C ALA A 29 11.69 8.31 2.45
N CYS A 30 11.51 9.04 3.56
CA CYS A 30 11.69 10.49 3.59
C CYS A 30 13.14 10.95 3.57
N ILE A 31 14.08 10.08 3.96
CA ILE A 31 15.50 10.44 4.10
C ILE A 31 16.28 10.11 2.84
N VAL A 32 15.88 9.06 2.13
CA VAL A 32 16.61 8.61 0.94
C VAL A 32 16.32 9.55 -0.24
N PRO A 33 17.36 10.05 -0.95
CA PRO A 33 17.19 11.00 -2.05
C PRO A 33 16.49 10.39 -3.29
N SER A 34 16.57 9.08 -3.48
CA SER A 34 15.96 8.37 -4.61
C SER A 34 15.42 6.99 -4.19
N GLY A 35 14.41 6.48 -4.89
CA GLY A 35 13.85 5.16 -4.60
C GLY A 35 12.84 5.14 -3.43
N TRP A 36 12.44 6.30 -2.94
CA TRP A 36 11.39 6.47 -1.92
C TRP A 36 10.07 5.81 -2.34
N LEU A 37 9.74 5.77 -3.64
CA LEU A 37 8.59 5.02 -4.19
C LEU A 37 8.65 3.52 -3.86
N GLY A 38 9.82 2.91 -4.04
CA GLY A 38 10.05 1.49 -3.75
C GLY A 38 9.95 1.20 -2.25
N LEU A 39 10.53 2.05 -1.41
CA LEU A 39 10.43 1.92 0.05
C LEU A 39 8.98 2.08 0.52
N THR A 40 8.24 3.03 -0.03
CA THR A 40 6.81 3.23 0.26
C THR A 40 5.99 1.99 -0.15
N ALA A 41 6.34 1.36 -1.28
CA ALA A 41 5.72 0.11 -1.70
C ALA A 41 6.02 -1.06 -0.75
N VAL A 42 7.25 -1.15 -0.23
CA VAL A 42 7.63 -2.14 0.80
C VAL A 42 6.86 -1.90 2.10
N ALA A 43 6.67 -0.64 2.49
CA ALA A 43 5.84 -0.29 3.65
C ALA A 43 4.40 -0.82 3.51
N GLY A 44 3.88 -0.92 2.28
CA GLY A 44 2.55 -1.46 1.97
C GLY A 44 2.41 -2.97 2.16
N LEU A 45 3.52 -3.70 2.32
CA LEU A 45 3.47 -5.13 2.64
C LEU A 45 2.99 -5.40 4.07
N PHE A 46 3.22 -4.46 5.00
CA PHE A 46 2.83 -4.62 6.41
C PHE A 46 1.31 -4.66 6.63
N PRO A 47 0.48 -3.78 6.02
CA PRO A 47 -0.98 -3.94 6.03
C PRO A 47 -1.47 -5.26 5.42
N VAL A 48 -0.79 -5.79 4.40
CA VAL A 48 -1.16 -7.09 3.83
C VAL A 48 -0.81 -8.23 4.75
N THR A 49 0.37 -8.23 5.36
CA THR A 49 0.69 -9.26 6.34
C THR A 49 -0.29 -9.20 7.52
N ALA A 50 -0.68 -8.02 7.98
CA ALA A 50 -1.74 -7.85 8.97
C ALA A 50 -3.08 -8.45 8.49
N THR A 51 -3.43 -8.23 7.22
CA THR A 51 -4.62 -8.82 6.58
C THR A 51 -4.59 -10.34 6.60
N LEU A 52 -3.44 -10.94 6.25
CA LEU A 52 -3.26 -12.39 6.18
C LEU A 52 -3.29 -13.06 7.57
N TYR A 53 -2.74 -12.39 8.59
CA TYR A 53 -2.64 -12.95 9.95
C TYR A 53 -3.88 -12.73 10.81
N ALA A 54 -4.41 -11.51 10.83
CA ALA A 54 -5.46 -11.07 11.75
C ALA A 54 -6.78 -10.74 11.04
N GLY A 55 -6.83 -10.92 9.72
CA GLY A 55 -8.00 -10.67 8.89
C GLY A 55 -8.06 -9.26 8.33
N ARG A 56 -9.06 -9.04 7.46
CA ARG A 56 -9.20 -7.82 6.65
C ARG A 56 -9.28 -6.54 7.46
N ALA A 57 -10.07 -6.56 8.54
CA ALA A 57 -10.21 -5.38 9.41
C ALA A 57 -8.87 -4.94 9.99
N ALA A 58 -8.01 -5.88 10.39
CA ALA A 58 -6.68 -5.56 10.91
C ALA A 58 -5.77 -4.94 9.86
N GLY A 59 -5.86 -5.40 8.60
CA GLY A 59 -5.14 -4.80 7.48
C GLY A 59 -5.50 -3.35 7.22
N TYR A 60 -6.79 -3.06 7.11
CA TYR A 60 -7.28 -1.68 6.94
C TYR A 60 -6.93 -0.80 8.14
N MET A 61 -7.04 -1.32 9.37
CA MET A 61 -6.63 -0.58 10.57
C MET A 61 -5.12 -0.28 10.58
N CYS A 62 -4.30 -1.26 10.19
CA CYS A 62 -2.84 -1.09 10.08
C CYS A 62 -2.48 -0.04 9.03
N TRP A 63 -3.11 -0.09 7.86
CA TRP A 63 -2.95 0.92 6.81
C TRP A 63 -3.41 2.31 7.27
N ALA A 64 -4.59 2.41 7.88
CA ALA A 64 -5.15 3.68 8.34
C ALA A 64 -4.26 4.30 9.43
N ALA A 65 -3.82 3.51 10.41
CA ALA A 65 -2.91 3.95 11.46
C ALA A 65 -1.57 4.42 10.89
N GLY A 66 -0.95 3.62 9.99
CA GLY A 66 0.31 3.99 9.34
C GLY A 66 0.19 5.27 8.50
N SER A 67 -0.94 5.44 7.81
CA SER A 67 -1.20 6.64 7.01
C SER A 67 -1.42 7.87 7.88
N LEU A 68 -2.28 7.79 8.90
CA LEU A 68 -2.59 8.90 9.81
C LEU A 68 -1.36 9.33 10.60
N LEU A 69 -0.68 8.37 11.24
CA LEU A 69 0.56 8.65 11.95
C LEU A 69 1.62 9.19 11.00
N GLY A 70 1.68 8.67 9.78
CA GLY A 70 2.63 9.14 8.78
C GLY A 70 2.38 10.59 8.38
N LEU A 71 1.12 10.96 8.14
CA LEU A 71 0.73 12.34 7.84
C LEU A 71 1.04 13.30 8.99
N VAL A 72 0.93 12.85 10.24
CA VAL A 72 1.25 13.69 11.41
C VAL A 72 2.76 13.82 11.59
N LEU A 73 3.49 12.69 11.61
CA LEU A 73 4.87 12.62 12.08
C LEU A 73 5.92 12.87 10.99
N LEU A 74 5.66 12.52 9.72
CA LEU A 74 6.70 12.58 8.69
C LEU A 74 6.86 14.01 8.15
N PRO A 75 8.11 14.44 7.88
CA PRO A 75 8.39 15.79 7.39
C PRO A 75 7.87 15.98 5.96
N ASN A 76 8.02 14.97 5.10
CA ASN A 76 7.48 14.99 3.75
C ASN A 76 6.09 14.37 3.74
N LYS A 77 5.06 15.17 3.45
CA LYS A 77 3.66 14.72 3.43
C LYS A 77 3.29 13.94 2.17
N GLY A 78 4.06 14.07 1.08
CA GLY A 78 3.80 13.37 -0.18
C GLY A 78 3.93 11.85 -0.06
N ILE A 79 4.90 11.36 0.72
CA ILE A 79 5.13 9.93 0.95
C ILE A 79 3.96 9.25 1.69
N PRO A 80 3.54 9.72 2.88
CA PRO A 80 2.38 9.14 3.58
C PRO A 80 1.07 9.36 2.83
N LEU A 81 0.93 10.42 2.02
CA LEU A 81 -0.22 10.58 1.11
C LEU A 81 -0.24 9.51 0.02
N LEU A 82 0.90 9.24 -0.63
CA LEU A 82 0.99 8.19 -1.64
C LEU A 82 0.72 6.80 -1.04
N TYR A 83 1.21 6.57 0.18
CA TYR A 83 0.90 5.38 0.95
C TYR A 83 -0.60 5.26 1.27
N LEU A 84 -1.24 6.35 1.69
CA LEU A 84 -2.66 6.42 1.96
C LEU A 84 -3.47 6.11 0.70
N VAL A 85 -3.24 6.83 -0.40
CA VAL A 85 -4.07 6.72 -1.61
C VAL A 85 -3.83 5.42 -2.38
N PHE A 86 -2.57 4.96 -2.44
CA PHE A 86 -2.20 3.87 -3.35
C PHE A 86 -1.33 2.80 -2.69
N LEU A 87 -0.07 3.10 -2.34
CA LEU A 87 0.93 2.05 -2.07
C LEU A 87 0.67 1.23 -0.82
N GLY A 88 -0.05 1.77 0.17
CA GLY A 88 -0.48 1.06 1.37
C GLY A 88 -1.88 0.44 1.25
N LEU A 89 -2.79 1.10 0.52
CA LEU A 89 -4.18 0.64 0.37
C LEU A 89 -4.33 -0.45 -0.69
N TYR A 90 -3.67 -0.29 -1.83
CA TYR A 90 -3.77 -1.20 -2.97
C TYR A 90 -3.46 -2.65 -2.60
N PRO A 91 -2.38 -2.96 -1.86
CA PRO A 91 -2.08 -4.33 -1.48
C PRO A 91 -3.20 -5.01 -0.67
N VAL A 92 -3.89 -4.26 0.18
CA VAL A 92 -5.05 -4.75 0.95
C VAL A 92 -6.26 -4.96 0.04
N VAL A 93 -6.56 -4.01 -0.85
CA VAL A 93 -7.69 -4.10 -1.80
C VAL A 93 -7.48 -5.22 -2.82
N LYS A 94 -6.26 -5.36 -3.36
CA LYS A 94 -5.86 -6.43 -4.28
C LYS A 94 -6.17 -7.80 -3.73
N SER A 95 -5.90 -8.05 -2.45
CA SER A 95 -6.22 -9.34 -1.80
C SER A 95 -7.71 -9.70 -1.87
N ARG A 96 -8.60 -8.70 -1.93
CA ARG A 96 -10.03 -8.90 -2.14
C ARG A 96 -10.36 -9.16 -3.60
N ILE A 97 -9.77 -8.38 -4.51
CA ILE A 97 -10.00 -8.49 -5.94
C ILE A 97 -9.62 -9.89 -6.42
N GLU A 98 -8.43 -10.38 -6.07
CA GLU A 98 -7.95 -11.72 -6.45
C GLU A 98 -8.77 -12.87 -5.83
N GLY A 99 -9.60 -12.58 -4.82
CA GLY A 99 -10.57 -13.54 -4.27
C GLY A 99 -11.78 -13.80 -5.18
N LEU A 100 -12.03 -12.96 -6.20
CA LEU A 100 -13.18 -13.10 -7.11
C LEU A 100 -13.03 -14.27 -8.08
N ARG A 101 -11.80 -14.74 -8.35
CA ARG A 101 -11.47 -15.85 -9.27
C ARG A 101 -11.96 -15.63 -10.71
N ARG A 102 -12.02 -14.36 -11.14
CA ARG A 102 -12.52 -13.95 -12.47
C ARG A 102 -11.50 -13.02 -13.11
N GLY A 103 -10.53 -13.58 -13.84
CA GLY A 103 -9.36 -12.85 -14.35
C GLY A 103 -9.69 -11.54 -15.07
N ALA A 104 -10.70 -11.51 -15.94
CA ALA A 104 -11.10 -10.29 -16.65
C ALA A 104 -11.64 -9.19 -15.71
N VAL A 105 -12.48 -9.57 -14.74
CA VAL A 105 -13.06 -8.65 -13.74
C VAL A 105 -11.96 -8.16 -12.79
N GLU A 106 -11.03 -9.03 -12.43
CA GLU A 106 -9.90 -8.68 -11.57
C GLU A 106 -9.01 -7.62 -12.21
N TRP A 107 -8.61 -7.81 -13.47
CA TRP A 107 -7.81 -6.83 -14.20
C TRP A 107 -8.55 -5.50 -14.39
N LEU A 108 -9.85 -5.56 -14.70
CA LEU A 108 -10.67 -4.36 -14.82
C LEU A 108 -10.70 -3.56 -13.51
N LEU A 109 -10.97 -4.22 -12.38
CA LEU A 109 -11.01 -3.57 -11.06
C LEU A 109 -9.64 -3.02 -10.65
N LYS A 110 -8.55 -3.75 -10.95
CA LYS A 110 -7.18 -3.31 -10.68
C LYS A 110 -6.84 -2.03 -11.46
N LEU A 111 -7.15 -2.01 -12.76
CA LEU A 111 -6.91 -0.84 -13.62
C LEU A 111 -7.78 0.35 -13.23
N ILE A 112 -9.06 0.13 -12.92
CA ILE A 112 -9.94 1.21 -12.44
C ILE A 112 -9.37 1.80 -11.13
N PHE A 113 -9.00 0.94 -10.18
CA PHE A 113 -8.43 1.41 -8.91
C PHE A 113 -7.15 2.22 -9.13
N PHE A 114 -6.24 1.73 -9.97
CA PHE A 114 -4.99 2.43 -10.27
C PHE A 114 -5.24 3.77 -10.94
N ASN A 115 -6.10 3.84 -11.97
CA ASN A 115 -6.37 5.09 -12.67
C ASN A 115 -7.06 6.11 -11.75
N VAL A 116 -7.99 5.69 -10.90
CA VAL A 116 -8.60 6.56 -9.89
C VAL A 116 -7.54 7.08 -8.91
N ALA A 117 -6.68 6.19 -8.40
CA ALA A 117 -5.60 6.59 -7.51
C ALA A 117 -4.59 7.54 -8.19
N LEU A 118 -4.31 7.33 -9.47
CA LEU A 118 -3.41 8.16 -10.28
C LEU A 118 -3.99 9.57 -10.49
N ILE A 119 -5.28 9.67 -10.79
CA ILE A 119 -6.00 10.94 -10.91
C ILE A 119 -6.02 11.66 -9.55
N LEU A 120 -6.33 10.96 -8.46
CA LEU A 120 -6.29 11.54 -7.11
C LEU A 120 -4.90 12.05 -6.76
N CYS A 121 -3.87 11.26 -7.05
CA CYS A 121 -2.48 11.68 -6.88
C CYS A 121 -2.20 12.92 -7.72
N TRP A 122 -2.57 12.96 -8.99
CA TRP A 122 -2.38 14.12 -9.86
C TRP A 122 -2.93 15.41 -9.23
N PHE A 123 -4.19 15.39 -8.77
CA PHE A 123 -4.80 16.55 -8.10
C PHE A 123 -4.13 16.89 -6.75
N LEU A 124 -3.76 15.89 -5.95
CA LEU A 124 -3.05 16.08 -4.68
C LEU A 124 -1.64 16.65 -4.87
N PHE A 125 -0.92 16.20 -5.90
CA PHE A 125 0.42 16.68 -6.24
C PHE A 125 0.38 18.11 -6.81
N GLN A 126 -0.59 18.44 -7.67
CA GLN A 126 -0.79 19.82 -8.13
C GLN A 126 -1.20 20.77 -7.00
N GLY A 127 -2.05 20.33 -6.08
CA GLY A 127 -2.52 21.19 -4.98
C GLY A 127 -1.53 21.39 -3.83
N LEU A 128 -0.58 20.47 -3.61
CA LEU A 128 0.24 20.43 -2.38
C LEU A 128 1.76 20.42 -2.61
N LEU A 129 2.25 19.97 -3.77
CA LEU A 129 3.68 19.71 -4.02
C LEU A 129 4.30 20.52 -5.15
N LEU A 130 3.53 20.96 -6.14
CA LEU A 130 3.99 21.77 -7.27
C LEU A 130 2.94 22.83 -7.66
N PRO A 131 2.95 24.02 -7.03
CA PRO A 131 2.06 25.13 -7.40
C PRO A 131 2.25 25.57 -8.86
N ASP A 132 3.46 25.39 -9.40
CA ASP A 132 3.82 25.65 -10.80
C ASP A 132 4.32 24.34 -11.45
N PRO A 133 3.42 23.51 -12.01
CA PRO A 133 3.85 22.35 -12.78
C PRO A 133 4.60 22.84 -14.03
N PRO A 134 5.76 22.27 -14.36
CA PRO A 134 6.50 22.68 -15.54
C PRO A 134 5.76 22.25 -16.82
N GLN A 135 5.74 23.10 -17.85
CA GLN A 135 4.92 22.95 -19.07
C GLN A 135 5.05 21.58 -19.78
N TRP A 136 6.21 20.94 -19.72
CA TRP A 136 6.42 19.59 -20.29
C TRP A 136 5.57 18.50 -19.61
N LEU A 137 5.11 18.74 -18.39
CA LEU A 137 4.21 17.84 -17.66
C LEU A 137 2.78 17.93 -18.19
N GLU A 138 2.34 19.10 -18.67
CA GLU A 138 1.01 19.31 -19.27
C GLU A 138 0.92 18.70 -20.68
N GLU A 139 1.96 18.88 -21.49
CA GLU A 139 2.05 18.27 -22.82
C GLU A 139 2.25 16.75 -22.76
N GLY A 140 2.90 16.27 -21.70
CA GLY A 140 3.26 14.86 -21.49
C GLY A 140 2.23 14.02 -20.70
N ILE A 141 1.05 14.56 -20.37
CA ILE A 141 0.05 13.87 -19.51
C ILE A 141 -0.28 12.48 -20.06
N ALA A 142 -0.51 12.34 -21.36
CA ALA A 142 -0.83 11.05 -21.96
C ALA A 142 0.30 10.02 -21.76
N ILE A 143 1.56 10.45 -21.89
CA ILE A 143 2.74 9.60 -21.68
C ILE A 143 2.88 9.24 -20.21
N PHE A 144 2.61 10.18 -19.29
CA PHE A 144 2.62 9.94 -17.85
C PHE A 144 1.58 8.89 -17.44
N PHE A 145 0.35 9.02 -17.93
CA PHE A 145 -0.72 8.05 -17.66
C PHE A 145 -0.42 6.68 -18.29
N ALA A 146 0.07 6.64 -19.53
CA ALA A 146 0.46 5.39 -20.19
C ALA A 146 1.63 4.69 -19.47
N GLY A 147 2.68 5.45 -19.14
CA GLY A 147 3.84 4.97 -18.39
C GLY A 147 3.45 4.49 -16.99
N GLY A 148 2.58 5.22 -16.30
CA GLY A 148 2.03 4.83 -15.00
C GLY A 148 1.32 3.48 -15.06
N ASN A 149 0.47 3.26 -16.07
CA ASN A 149 -0.21 1.97 -16.25
C ASN A 149 0.78 0.82 -16.52
N LEU A 150 1.86 1.05 -17.28
CA LEU A 150 2.93 0.06 -17.48
C LEU A 150 3.64 -0.29 -16.17
N VAL A 151 4.05 0.73 -15.39
CA VAL A 151 4.68 0.54 -14.08
C VAL A 151 3.74 -0.19 -13.12
N PHE A 152 2.44 0.15 -13.16
CA PHE A 152 1.42 -0.52 -12.36
C PHE A 152 1.32 -2.01 -12.67
N ILE A 153 1.32 -2.41 -13.94
CA ILE A 153 1.28 -3.83 -14.33
C ILE A 153 2.49 -4.57 -13.74
N CYS A 154 3.69 -4.01 -13.87
CA CYS A 154 4.90 -4.58 -13.28
C CYS A 154 4.79 -4.71 -11.76
N TYR A 155 4.32 -3.66 -11.09
CA TYR A 155 4.08 -3.65 -9.65
C TYR A 155 3.06 -4.70 -9.22
N ASP A 156 1.93 -4.82 -9.95
CA ASP A 156 0.85 -5.77 -9.63
C ASP A 156 1.33 -7.21 -9.67
N ILE A 157 2.09 -7.57 -10.71
CA ILE A 157 2.66 -8.90 -10.89
C ILE A 157 3.67 -9.19 -9.78
N GLY A 158 4.56 -8.25 -9.48
CA GLY A 158 5.52 -8.38 -8.38
C GLY A 158 4.82 -8.58 -7.03
N LEU A 159 3.78 -7.80 -6.79
CA LEU A 159 3.01 -7.86 -5.56
C LEU A 159 2.24 -9.18 -5.42
N SER A 160 1.62 -9.72 -6.47
CA SER A 160 0.99 -11.05 -6.42
C SER A 160 1.98 -12.13 -5.98
N ARG A 161 3.20 -12.11 -6.54
CA ARG A 161 4.26 -13.07 -6.19
C ARG A 161 4.69 -12.93 -4.74
N LEU A 162 4.89 -11.70 -4.26
CA LEU A 162 5.28 -11.42 -2.87
C LEU A 162 4.19 -11.85 -1.88
N ILE A 163 2.93 -11.51 -2.15
CA ILE A 163 1.79 -11.91 -1.30
C ILE A 163 1.64 -13.44 -1.27
N GLY A 164 1.77 -14.10 -2.42
CA GLY A 164 1.74 -15.57 -2.50
C GLY A 164 2.87 -16.22 -1.70
N LEU A 165 4.10 -15.70 -1.81
CA LEU A 165 5.26 -16.16 -1.04
C LEU A 165 5.03 -15.97 0.46
N LEU A 166 4.54 -14.80 0.87
CA LEU A 166 4.19 -14.51 2.26
C LEU A 166 3.15 -15.52 2.75
N GLY A 167 2.01 -15.65 2.07
CA GLY A 167 0.95 -16.59 2.43
C GLY A 167 1.44 -18.03 2.61
N HIS A 168 2.30 -18.51 1.70
CA HIS A 168 2.89 -19.85 1.80
C HIS A 168 3.84 -20.01 3.01
N ARG A 169 4.68 -19.00 3.30
CA ARG A 169 5.55 -19.00 4.49
C ARG A 169 4.73 -18.97 5.78
N LEU A 170 3.66 -18.18 5.81
CA LEU A 170 2.77 -18.07 6.96
C LEU A 170 2.01 -19.37 7.24
N SER A 171 1.52 -20.04 6.19
CA SER A 171 0.85 -21.34 6.33
C SER A 171 1.77 -22.45 6.84
N ARG A 172 3.09 -22.37 6.61
CA ARG A 172 4.07 -23.34 7.13
C ARG A 172 4.44 -23.10 8.59
N GLY A 173 4.41 -21.85 9.05
CA GLY A 173 4.70 -21.48 10.44
C GLY A 173 3.59 -21.84 11.44
N GLY A 174 2.33 -21.87 10.99
CA GLY A 174 1.17 -22.20 11.83
C GLY A 174 0.85 -23.70 11.99
N ARG A 175 1.67 -24.61 11.44
CA ARG A 175 1.59 -26.07 11.67
C ARG A 175 2.75 -26.55 12.56
N ARG A 176 2.93 -25.91 13.71
CA ARG A 176 3.72 -26.44 14.83
C ARG A 176 2.93 -26.27 16.10
#